data_AF-A0A6A4FJD9-F1
#
_entry.id   AF-A0A6A4FJD9-F1
#
_cell.length_a   1.000
_cell.length_b   1.000
_cell.length_c   1.000
_cell.angle_alpha   90.00
_cell.angle_beta   90.00
_cell.angle_gamma   90.00
#
_symmetry.space_group_name_H-M   'P 1'
#
loop_
_entity.id
_entity.type
_entity.pdbx_description
1 polymer ?
#
loop_
_entity_poly.entity_id
_entity_poly.type
_entity_poly.pdbx_seq_one_letter_code
_entity_poly.pdbx_strand_id
1 'polypeptide(L)'
;MAPSKSPSKTKPRTPRAPRKRASRLERVPASRAPSSAAPKVPVVYDSPYAYKVADPAVSPFTFDSIMAATLDEDTAVRFLMDRGLLASSKLCEYCDKQTNLCVYKSGSDEEDRRRRYRRSGHPDKQLSLKKGTFFDGTKLPYRTVLRLMLF
;
A
#
# COMPACT_ATOMS: atom_id res chain seq x y z
N MET A 1 -36.10 25.07 38.22
CA MET A 1 -36.02 26.31 37.43
C MET A 1 -35.29 25.98 36.13
N ALA A 2 -35.88 26.35 34.99
CA ALA A 2 -35.40 26.08 33.63
C ALA A 2 -34.31 27.12 33.20
N PRO A 3 -33.65 26.96 32.03
CA PRO A 3 -32.21 27.19 31.83
C PRO A 3 -31.83 28.60 31.33
N SER A 4 -30.58 29.01 31.52
CA SER A 4 -29.98 30.13 30.77
C SER A 4 -29.01 29.60 29.71
N LYS A 5 -29.50 29.50 28.47
CA LYS A 5 -28.69 29.28 27.26
C LYS A 5 -28.01 30.59 26.88
N SER A 6 -26.68 30.60 26.79
CA SER A 6 -25.92 31.67 26.15
C SER A 6 -25.89 31.48 24.62
N PRO A 7 -26.06 32.54 23.82
CA PRO A 7 -26.22 32.42 22.38
C PRO A 7 -24.88 32.18 21.66
N SER A 8 -24.86 31.12 20.86
CA SER A 8 -23.82 30.78 19.88
C SER A 8 -23.73 31.86 18.78
N LYS A 9 -22.56 32.48 18.63
CA LYS A 9 -22.24 33.37 17.51
C LYS A 9 -21.99 32.55 16.24
N THR A 10 -23.03 32.33 15.45
CA THR A 10 -22.94 31.73 14.12
C THR A 10 -22.52 32.80 13.11
N LYS A 11 -21.30 32.71 12.55
CA LYS A 11 -20.91 33.53 11.40
C LYS A 11 -21.74 33.13 10.16
N PRO A 12 -22.26 34.08 9.36
CA PRO A 12 -22.96 33.74 8.13
C PRO A 12 -22.00 33.15 7.09
N ARG A 13 -22.37 32.01 6.49
CA ARG A 13 -21.70 31.43 5.32
C ARG A 13 -22.03 32.27 4.09
N THR A 14 -21.02 32.89 3.48
CA THR A 14 -21.13 33.46 2.13
C THR A 14 -21.44 32.37 1.10
N PRO A 15 -22.39 32.57 0.18
CA PRO A 15 -22.65 31.63 -0.89
C PRO A 15 -21.46 31.55 -1.85
N ARG A 16 -21.05 30.32 -2.18
CA ARG A 16 -19.97 30.06 -3.13
C ARG A 16 -20.50 30.32 -4.54
N ALA A 17 -19.80 31.13 -5.32
CA ALA A 17 -20.15 31.42 -6.71
C ALA A 17 -20.33 30.13 -7.54
N PRO A 18 -21.29 30.09 -8.48
CA PRO A 18 -21.51 28.92 -9.31
C PRO A 18 -20.27 28.65 -10.19
N ARG A 19 -19.75 27.43 -10.12
CA ARG A 19 -18.65 26.98 -10.99
C ARG A 19 -19.17 26.94 -12.43
N LYS A 20 -18.54 27.71 -13.33
CA LYS A 20 -18.76 27.63 -14.77
C LYS A 20 -18.54 26.18 -15.23
N ARG A 21 -19.56 25.57 -15.82
CA ARG A 21 -19.49 24.25 -16.43
C ARG A 21 -18.71 24.40 -17.74
N ALA A 22 -17.57 23.73 -17.86
CA ALA A 22 -16.80 23.71 -19.09
C ALA A 22 -17.66 23.24 -20.27
N SER A 23 -17.52 23.94 -21.40
CA SER A 23 -18.26 23.67 -22.64
C SER A 23 -17.92 22.28 -23.17
N ARG A 24 -18.90 21.60 -23.78
CA ARG A 24 -18.76 20.27 -24.40
C ARG A 24 -17.65 20.22 -25.48
N LEU A 25 -17.25 21.38 -26.00
CA LEU A 25 -16.22 21.55 -27.02
C LEU A 25 -14.78 21.54 -26.48
N GLU A 26 -14.56 21.65 -25.17
CA GLU A 26 -13.22 21.57 -24.53
C GLU A 26 -12.82 20.15 -24.12
N ARG A 27 -13.66 19.13 -24.39
CA ARG A 27 -13.27 17.74 -24.15
C ARG A 27 -12.29 17.29 -25.23
N VAL A 28 -11.01 17.36 -24.91
CA VAL A 28 -9.95 16.66 -25.63
C VAL A 28 -10.33 15.18 -25.72
N PRO A 29 -10.36 14.57 -26.91
CA PRO A 29 -10.59 13.13 -27.04
C PRO A 29 -9.49 12.40 -26.26
N ALA A 30 -9.88 11.48 -25.38
CA ALA A 30 -8.92 10.58 -24.76
C ALA A 30 -8.19 9.82 -25.88
N SER A 31 -6.86 9.96 -25.92
CA SER A 31 -6.00 9.29 -26.88
C SER A 31 -6.31 7.79 -26.83
N ARG A 32 -6.71 7.24 -27.98
CA ARG A 32 -6.99 5.82 -28.14
C ARG A 32 -5.69 5.06 -27.81
N ALA A 33 -5.70 4.20 -26.79
CA ALA A 33 -4.55 3.37 -26.44
C ALA A 33 -4.15 2.55 -27.69
N PRO A 34 -2.84 2.47 -28.02
CA PRO A 34 -2.40 1.66 -29.13
C PRO A 34 -2.77 0.19 -28.90
N SER A 35 -3.07 -0.48 -30.02
CA SER A 35 -3.37 -1.91 -30.13
C SER A 35 -2.48 -2.78 -29.23
N SER A 36 -3.12 -3.73 -28.54
CA SER A 36 -2.54 -4.77 -27.69
C SER A 36 -1.63 -5.72 -28.48
N ALA A 37 -0.47 -5.23 -28.93
CA ALA A 37 0.65 -6.08 -29.29
C ALA A 37 1.56 -6.18 -28.06
N ALA A 38 1.62 -7.36 -27.44
CA ALA A 38 2.54 -7.63 -26.35
C ALA A 38 3.97 -7.28 -26.80
N PRO A 39 4.69 -6.40 -26.08
CA PRO A 39 6.05 -6.05 -26.45
C PRO A 39 6.95 -7.29 -26.43
N LYS A 40 7.66 -7.55 -27.53
CA LYS A 40 8.56 -8.70 -27.72
C LYS A 40 9.88 -8.59 -26.95
N VAL A 41 10.08 -7.51 -26.21
CA VAL A 41 11.26 -7.27 -25.37
C VAL A 41 10.76 -7.23 -23.94
N PRO A 42 11.39 -7.96 -22.99
CA PRO A 42 11.00 -7.88 -21.60
C PRO A 42 11.12 -6.42 -21.16
N VAL A 43 9.99 -5.80 -20.81
CA VAL A 43 9.94 -4.43 -20.33
C VAL A 43 10.64 -4.43 -18.97
N VAL A 44 11.93 -4.08 -18.95
CA VAL A 44 12.66 -3.81 -17.72
C VAL A 44 12.11 -2.51 -17.17
N TYR A 45 11.19 -2.64 -16.22
CA TYR A 45 10.55 -1.50 -15.58
C TYR A 45 11.51 -0.97 -14.51
N ASP A 46 12.38 -0.02 -14.86
CA ASP A 46 13.29 0.67 -13.94
C ASP A 46 12.50 1.63 -13.02
N SER A 47 11.64 1.07 -12.19
CA SER A 47 10.91 1.79 -11.15
C SER A 47 11.48 1.43 -9.79
N PRO A 48 11.54 2.37 -8.82
CA PRO A 48 11.84 2.05 -7.42
C PRO A 48 10.83 1.08 -6.79
N TYR A 49 9.71 0.80 -7.47
CA TYR A 49 8.70 -0.20 -7.08
C TYR A 49 8.74 -1.48 -7.92
N ALA A 50 9.80 -1.69 -8.71
CA ALA A 50 9.98 -2.91 -9.49
C ALA A 50 10.07 -4.13 -8.56
N TYR A 51 9.24 -5.15 -8.82
CA TYR A 51 9.31 -6.43 -8.12
C TYR A 51 10.29 -7.36 -8.82
N LYS A 52 10.81 -8.34 -8.06
CA LYS A 52 11.71 -9.36 -8.59
C LYS A 52 10.92 -10.30 -9.52
N VAL A 53 11.34 -10.33 -10.78
CA VAL A 53 10.82 -11.26 -11.78
C VAL A 53 11.86 -12.35 -11.99
N ALA A 54 11.50 -13.61 -11.70
CA ALA A 54 12.39 -14.74 -11.89
C ALA A 54 12.54 -15.12 -13.37
N ASP A 55 11.45 -15.00 -14.14
CA ASP A 55 11.42 -15.16 -15.59
C ASP A 55 10.50 -14.08 -16.17
N PRO A 56 10.98 -13.15 -17.00
CA PRO A 56 10.16 -12.09 -17.57
C PRO A 56 9.09 -12.60 -18.55
N ALA A 57 9.18 -13.86 -19.00
CA ALA A 57 8.15 -14.49 -19.83
C ALA A 57 6.94 -15.00 -19.02
N VAL A 58 7.09 -15.21 -17.71
CA VAL A 58 6.04 -15.74 -16.84
C VAL A 58 5.65 -14.68 -15.81
N SER A 59 4.40 -14.21 -15.88
CA SER A 59 3.88 -13.30 -14.86
C SER A 59 4.00 -13.95 -13.49
N PRO A 60 4.68 -13.32 -12.52
CA PRO A 60 4.81 -13.86 -11.17
C PRO A 60 3.49 -13.81 -10.37
N PHE A 61 2.48 -13.11 -10.91
CA PHE A 61 1.16 -12.90 -10.34
C PHE A 61 0.11 -13.61 -11.20
N THR A 62 0.06 -14.94 -11.13
CA THR A 62 -1.02 -15.74 -11.72
C THR A 62 -2.18 -15.89 -10.73
N PHE A 63 -3.38 -16.18 -11.25
CA PHE A 63 -4.56 -16.46 -10.43
C PHE A 63 -4.26 -17.51 -9.35
N ASP A 64 -3.72 -18.67 -9.74
CA ASP A 64 -3.41 -19.76 -8.81
C ASP A 64 -2.38 -19.34 -7.74
N SER A 65 -1.34 -18.61 -8.14
CA SER A 65 -0.31 -18.15 -7.20
C SER A 65 -0.86 -17.17 -6.17
N ILE A 66 -1.75 -16.25 -6.59
CA ILE A 66 -2.39 -15.28 -5.71
C ILE A 66 -3.42 -15.98 -4.81
N MET A 67 -4.22 -16.90 -5.35
CA MET A 67 -5.18 -17.64 -4.56
C MET A 67 -4.50 -18.50 -3.49
N ALA A 68 -3.40 -19.19 -3.83
CA ALA A 68 -2.58 -19.92 -2.87
C ALA A 68 -1.93 -19.00 -1.83
N ALA A 69 -1.41 -17.84 -2.25
CA ALA A 69 -0.77 -16.89 -1.34
C ALA A 69 -1.76 -16.21 -0.37
N THR A 70 -3.05 -16.13 -0.73
CA THR A 70 -4.07 -15.41 0.06
C THR A 70 -4.87 -16.31 1.01
N LEU A 71 -4.47 -17.58 1.17
CA LEU A 71 -5.04 -18.49 2.16
C LEU A 71 -4.81 -17.96 3.59
N ASP A 72 -3.58 -17.54 3.88
CA ASP A 72 -3.17 -17.01 5.18
C ASP A 72 -2.43 -15.68 5.04
N GLU A 73 -2.56 -14.82 6.04
CA GLU A 73 -1.87 -13.53 6.05
C GLU A 73 -0.33 -13.71 6.10
N ASP A 74 0.13 -14.75 6.78
CA ASP A 74 1.56 -15.05 6.88
C ASP A 74 2.15 -15.50 5.53
N THR A 75 1.39 -16.28 4.77
CA THR A 75 1.73 -16.74 3.41
C THR A 75 1.70 -15.57 2.44
N ALA A 76 0.71 -14.67 2.55
CA ALA A 76 0.62 -13.46 1.76
C ALA A 76 1.85 -12.55 1.96
N VAL A 77 2.29 -12.37 3.20
CA VAL A 77 3.49 -11.57 3.49
C VAL A 77 4.76 -12.23 2.94
N ARG A 78 4.92 -13.56 3.09
CA ARG A 78 6.07 -14.28 2.52
C ARG A 78 6.11 -14.12 1.00
N PHE A 79 4.98 -14.34 0.33
CA PHE A 79 4.86 -14.16 -1.11
C PHE A 79 5.29 -12.75 -1.57
N LEU A 80 4.83 -11.71 -0.86
CA LEU A 80 5.24 -10.33 -1.15
C LEU A 80 6.73 -10.07 -0.89
N MET A 81 7.32 -10.70 0.13
CA MET A 81 8.77 -10.60 0.41
C MET A 81 9.61 -11.30 -0.66
N ASP A 82 9.20 -12.50 -1.08
CA ASP A 82 9.91 -13.30 -2.08
C ASP A 82 9.95 -12.57 -3.44
N ARG A 83 8.87 -11.86 -3.76
CA ARG A 83 8.79 -11.00 -4.95
C ARG A 83 9.40 -9.61 -4.77
N GLY A 84 9.93 -9.29 -3.59
CA GLY A 84 10.58 -8.00 -3.33
C GLY A 84 9.63 -6.81 -3.21
N LEU A 85 8.32 -7.04 -3.12
CA LEU A 85 7.33 -5.98 -2.84
C LEU A 85 7.37 -5.53 -1.37
N LEU A 86 7.88 -6.40 -0.50
CA LEU A 86 8.22 -6.08 0.88
C LEU A 86 9.71 -6.33 1.09
N ALA A 87 10.40 -5.38 1.73
CA ALA A 87 11.82 -5.54 2.04
C ALA A 87 12.02 -6.60 3.12
N SER A 88 12.99 -7.51 3.01
CA SER A 88 13.28 -8.47 4.09
C SER A 88 13.96 -7.83 5.30
N SER A 89 14.64 -6.70 5.09
CA SER A 89 15.27 -5.87 6.12
C SER A 89 15.11 -4.38 5.75
N LYS A 90 15.20 -3.50 6.75
CA LYS A 90 15.20 -2.05 6.58
C LYS A 90 16.37 -1.45 7.35
N LEU A 91 16.69 -0.19 7.05
CA LEU A 91 17.63 0.59 7.85
C LEU A 91 16.87 1.34 8.94
N CYS A 92 17.44 1.42 10.12
CA CYS A 92 16.89 2.22 11.21
C CYS A 92 17.19 3.71 10.95
N GLU A 93 16.15 4.54 10.95
CA GLU A 93 16.21 5.98 10.64
C GLU A 93 17.17 6.81 11.53
N TYR A 94 17.67 6.25 12.63
CA TYR A 94 18.46 6.99 13.62
C TYR A 94 19.94 6.64 13.64
N CYS A 95 20.33 5.57 12.97
CA CYS A 95 21.68 5.02 13.10
C CYS A 95 22.12 4.27 11.85
N ASP A 96 21.25 4.22 10.84
CA ASP A 96 21.44 3.62 9.52
C ASP A 96 21.87 2.15 9.51
N LYS A 97 21.79 1.46 10.65
CA LYS A 97 22.08 0.03 10.71
C LYS A 97 20.82 -0.78 10.43
N GLN A 98 21.03 -1.99 9.92
CA GLN A 98 19.95 -2.91 9.59
C GLN A 98 19.08 -3.24 10.83
N THR A 99 17.78 -3.30 10.58
CA THR A 99 16.74 -3.73 11.52
C THR A 99 16.34 -5.16 11.22
N ASN A 100 16.01 -5.92 12.26
CA ASN A 100 15.50 -7.27 12.12
C ASN A 100 13.98 -7.27 12.08
N LEU A 101 13.42 -8.18 11.30
CA LEU A 101 11.99 -8.44 11.30
C LEU A 101 11.59 -9.18 12.58
N CYS A 102 10.79 -8.54 13.43
CA CYS A 102 10.20 -9.17 14.60
C CYS A 102 8.80 -9.66 14.28
N VAL A 103 8.57 -10.95 14.55
CA VAL A 103 7.25 -11.59 14.47
C VAL A 103 6.81 -11.92 15.89
N TYR A 104 5.82 -11.21 16.39
CA TYR A 104 5.25 -11.46 17.71
C TYR A 104 4.39 -12.73 17.66
N LYS A 105 4.61 -13.64 18.60
CA LYS A 105 3.84 -14.89 18.71
C LYS A 105 2.42 -14.59 19.18
N SER A 106 1.45 -15.34 18.67
CA SER A 106 0.04 -15.23 19.01
C SER A 106 -0.22 -15.68 20.46
N GLY A 107 -0.73 -14.78 21.29
CA GLY A 107 -1.20 -15.09 22.64
C GLY A 107 -1.55 -13.82 23.40
N SER A 108 -2.84 -13.63 23.69
CA SER A 108 -3.51 -12.49 24.33
C SER A 108 -3.72 -11.25 23.44
N ASP A 109 -5.01 -10.89 23.32
CA ASP A 109 -5.62 -9.73 22.67
C ASP A 109 -5.33 -9.52 21.17
N GLU A 110 -5.95 -10.38 20.35
CA GLU A 110 -6.34 -10.24 18.92
C GLU A 110 -5.50 -9.47 17.87
N GLU A 111 -4.77 -8.39 18.16
CA GLU A 111 -4.16 -7.47 17.18
C GLU A 111 -2.63 -7.45 17.15
N ASP A 112 -1.94 -8.13 18.07
CA ASP A 112 -0.48 -7.99 18.25
C ASP A 112 0.39 -8.86 17.32
N ARG A 113 -0.18 -9.41 16.24
CA ARG A 113 0.58 -9.97 15.09
C ARG A 113 1.30 -8.89 14.26
N ARG A 114 1.63 -7.74 14.86
CA ARG A 114 2.25 -6.62 14.17
C ARG A 114 3.69 -7.01 13.83
N ARG A 115 3.88 -7.59 12.65
CA ARG A 115 5.19 -7.71 12.03
C ARG A 115 5.78 -6.29 11.94
N ARG A 116 6.90 -6.08 12.59
CA ARG A 116 7.58 -4.78 12.69
C ARG A 116 9.08 -4.99 12.51
N TYR A 117 9.72 -4.05 11.84
CA TYR A 117 11.17 -3.97 11.86
C TYR A 117 11.61 -3.27 13.13
N ARG A 118 12.53 -3.88 13.87
CA ARG A 118 13.07 -3.34 15.12
C ARG A 118 14.58 -3.48 15.11
N ARG A 119 15.24 -2.49 15.72
CA ARG A 119 16.66 -2.57 16.05
C ARG A 119 16.83 -2.70 17.55
N SER A 120 17.73 -3.57 17.99
CA SER A 120 17.98 -3.80 19.42
C SER A 120 18.41 -2.52 20.16
N GLY A 121 19.25 -1.69 19.53
CA GLY A 121 19.71 -0.42 20.12
C GLY A 121 18.66 0.70 20.15
N HIS A 122 17.54 0.58 19.42
CA HIS A 122 16.45 1.56 19.40
C HIS A 122 15.09 0.84 19.40
N PRO A 123 14.72 0.19 20.51
CA PRO A 123 13.57 -0.71 20.56
C PRO A 123 12.23 -0.02 20.36
N ASP A 124 12.13 1.25 20.75
CA ASP A 124 10.91 2.07 20.64
C ASP A 124 10.64 2.55 19.20
N LYS A 125 11.65 2.47 18.35
CA LYS A 125 11.62 2.96 16.97
C LYS A 125 11.35 1.81 16.02
N GLN A 126 10.12 1.31 16.10
CA GLN A 126 9.64 0.22 15.26
C GLN A 126 9.08 0.75 13.94
N LEU A 127 9.43 0.10 12.83
CA LEU A 127 8.89 0.42 11.51
C LEU A 127 7.86 -0.61 11.08
N SER A 128 6.79 -0.14 10.44
CA SER A 128 5.81 -1.05 9.85
C SER A 128 6.41 -1.81 8.66
N LEU A 129 5.84 -2.98 8.35
CA LEU A 129 6.24 -3.73 7.15
C LEU A 129 6.08 -2.91 5.86
N LYS A 130 5.01 -2.12 5.80
CA LYS A 130 4.61 -1.32 4.65
C LYS A 130 5.37 -0.01 4.49
N LYS A 131 6.03 0.47 5.56
CA LYS A 131 6.71 1.76 5.55
C LYS A 131 7.73 1.83 4.41
N GLY A 132 7.64 2.83 3.54
CA GLY A 132 8.57 2.97 2.41
C GLY A 132 8.42 1.90 1.31
N THR A 133 7.32 1.14 1.29
CA THR A 133 6.95 0.29 0.15
C THR A 133 5.74 0.87 -0.57
N PHE A 134 5.33 0.27 -1.69
CA PHE A 134 4.10 0.65 -2.39
C PHE A 134 2.85 0.62 -1.48
N PHE A 135 2.89 -0.16 -0.41
CA PHE A 135 1.77 -0.31 0.52
C PHE A 135 1.78 0.71 1.67
N ASP A 136 2.71 1.68 1.70
CA ASP A 136 2.79 2.63 2.82
C ASP A 136 1.47 3.38 3.03
N GLY A 137 1.08 3.55 4.30
CA GLY A 137 -0.21 4.16 4.68
C GLY A 137 -1.45 3.28 4.45
N THR A 138 -1.36 2.14 3.76
CA THR A 138 -2.53 1.29 3.52
C THR A 138 -2.94 0.52 4.78
N LYS A 139 -4.24 0.57 5.11
CA LYS A 139 -4.83 -0.21 6.22
C LYS A 139 -5.34 -1.59 5.80
N LEU A 140 -5.31 -1.90 4.50
CA LEU A 140 -5.80 -3.17 3.97
C LEU A 140 -4.90 -4.33 4.39
N PRO A 141 -5.45 -5.50 4.74
CA PRO A 141 -4.68 -6.73 4.90
C PRO A 141 -3.89 -7.08 3.63
N TYR A 142 -2.72 -7.72 3.76
CA TYR A 142 -1.88 -8.12 2.64
C TYR A 142 -2.62 -9.08 1.70
N ARG A 143 -3.41 -10.01 2.24
CA ARG A 143 -4.26 -10.90 1.43
C ARG A 143 -5.24 -10.11 0.56
N THR A 144 -5.82 -9.04 1.08
CA THR A 144 -6.78 -8.19 0.34
C THR A 144 -6.06 -7.46 -0.77
N VAL A 145 -4.87 -6.93 -0.48
CA VAL A 145 -4.07 -6.23 -1.49
C VAL A 145 -3.65 -7.16 -2.62
N LEU A 146 -3.22 -8.39 -2.30
CA LEU A 146 -2.90 -9.41 -3.31
C LEU A 146 -4.10 -9.77 -4.18
N ARG A 147 -5.30 -9.91 -3.61
CA ARG A 147 -6.51 -10.19 -4.40
C ARG A 147 -6.89 -9.04 -5.33
N LEU A 148 -6.61 -7.80 -4.93
CA LEU A 148 -6.83 -6.63 -5.79
C LEU A 148 -5.88 -6.59 -7.00
N MET A 149 -4.74 -7.29 -6.96
CA MET A 149 -3.83 -7.38 -8.12
C MET A 149 -4.38 -8.26 -9.26
N LEU A 150 -5.49 -8.97 -9.05
CA LEU A 150 -6.16 -9.76 -10.09
C LEU A 150 -7.12 -8.95 -10.97
N PHE A 151 -7.44 -7.71 -10.58
CA PHE A 151 -8.39 -6.83 -11.27
C PHE A 151 -7.68 -5.61 -11.87
#